data_AF-A0A3E2VCH3-F1
#
_entry.id   AF-A0A3E2VCH3-F1
#
_cell.length_a   1.000
_cell.length_b   1.000
_cell.length_c   1.000
_cell.angle_alpha   90.00
_cell.angle_beta   90.00
_cell.angle_gamma   90.00
#
_symmetry.space_group_name_H-M   'P 1'
#
loop_
_entity.id
_entity.type
_entity.pdbx_description
1 polymer ?
#
loop_
_entity_poly.entity_id
_entity_poly.type
_entity_poly.pdbx_seq_one_letter_code
_entity_poly.pdbx_strand_id
1 'polypeptide(L)'
;MKSNGLCIKKKPLKSARHVIKYLGRYTHRIAISNARIVKYEDNRVTFKFKDYKDNNKLKDMTLDGTEFFRRYMFHVLLKGFMKIRHYGFLGNSKKEDRMAAIRTATNTPDPGSLTIIPEEIISGLIKRDVTICIVCRQKRHHQLE
;
A
#
# COMPACT_ATOMS: atom_id res chain seq x y z
N MET A 1 4.37 -26.56 30.26
CA MET A 1 3.68 -25.88 29.14
C MET A 1 4.45 -26.14 27.86
N LYS A 2 3.84 -26.80 26.86
CA LYS A 2 4.49 -27.14 25.58
C LYS A 2 4.47 -25.92 24.65
N SER A 3 5.63 -25.38 24.32
CA SER A 3 5.80 -24.32 23.33
C SER A 3 5.92 -24.91 21.92
N ASN A 4 4.78 -25.23 21.28
CA ASN A 4 4.76 -25.58 19.85
C ASN A 4 4.67 -24.31 19.00
N GLY A 5 5.76 -23.53 18.98
CA GLY A 5 5.95 -22.47 17.98
C GLY A 5 6.60 -23.05 16.73
N LEU A 6 5.82 -23.41 15.71
CA LEU A 6 6.36 -23.83 14.42
C LEU A 6 7.04 -22.64 13.73
N CYS A 7 8.35 -22.47 13.91
CA CYS A 7 9.15 -21.52 13.16
C CYS A 7 9.42 -22.07 11.75
N ILE A 8 8.60 -21.67 10.78
CA ILE A 8 8.86 -21.97 9.37
C ILE A 8 10.07 -21.14 8.93
N LYS A 9 11.26 -21.77 8.83
CA LYS A 9 12.45 -21.18 8.19
C LYS A 9 12.18 -21.04 6.68
N LYS A 10 11.55 -19.94 6.29
CA LYS A 10 11.43 -19.55 4.88
C LYS A 10 12.81 -19.10 4.41
N LYS A 11 13.25 -19.53 3.21
CA LYS A 11 14.53 -19.07 2.63
C LYS A 11 14.60 -17.54 2.64
N PRO A 12 15.75 -16.93 3.01
CA PRO A 12 15.90 -15.49 2.98
C PRO A 12 15.61 -14.95 1.59
N LEU A 13 15.01 -13.75 1.52
CA LEU A 13 14.66 -13.11 0.26
C LEU A 13 15.92 -12.89 -0.58
N LYS A 14 15.81 -13.14 -1.89
CA LYS A 14 16.96 -13.24 -2.82
C LYS A 14 17.89 -12.01 -2.87
N SER A 15 17.38 -10.81 -2.59
CA SER A 15 18.17 -9.57 -2.51
C SER A 15 17.38 -8.42 -1.88
N ALA A 16 18.07 -7.39 -1.37
CA ALA A 16 17.46 -6.17 -0.83
C ALA A 16 16.51 -5.50 -1.84
N ARG A 17 16.91 -5.40 -3.12
CA ARG A 17 16.06 -4.90 -4.20
C ARG A 17 14.79 -5.74 -4.37
N HIS A 18 14.88 -7.06 -4.23
CA HIS A 18 13.70 -7.93 -4.27
C HIS A 18 12.77 -7.67 -3.08
N VAL A 19 13.33 -7.44 -1.89
CA VAL A 19 12.56 -7.07 -0.69
C VAL A 19 11.84 -5.75 -0.91
N ILE A 20 12.53 -4.72 -1.40
CA ILE A 20 11.93 -3.41 -1.68
C ILE A 20 10.83 -3.53 -2.74
N LYS A 21 11.07 -4.26 -3.84
CA LYS A 21 10.05 -4.48 -4.88
C LYS A 21 8.86 -5.32 -4.39
N TYR A 22 9.09 -6.22 -3.44
CA TYR A 22 8.03 -6.98 -2.79
C TYR A 22 7.23 -6.07 -1.88
N LEU A 23 7.86 -5.46 -0.87
CA LEU A 23 7.23 -4.53 0.07
C LEU A 23 6.51 -3.39 -0.64
N GLY A 24 7.12 -2.76 -1.64
CA GLY A 24 6.48 -1.71 -2.43
C GLY A 24 5.16 -2.15 -3.06
N ARG A 25 5.07 -3.40 -3.55
CA ARG A 25 3.81 -3.94 -4.09
C ARG A 25 2.76 -4.18 -2.99
N TYR A 26 3.16 -4.64 -1.81
CA TYR A 26 2.24 -4.89 -0.69
C TYR A 26 1.77 -3.62 0.00
N THR A 27 2.61 -2.59 0.04
CA THR A 27 2.34 -1.32 0.71
C THR A 27 1.58 -0.35 -0.18
N HIS A 28 1.86 -0.31 -1.49
CA HIS A 28 1.20 0.64 -2.40
C HIS A 28 -0.03 0.09 -3.13
N ARG A 29 -0.15 -1.23 -3.35
CA ARG A 29 -1.34 -1.76 -4.06
C ARG A 29 -2.50 -1.95 -3.11
N ILE A 30 -3.69 -1.51 -3.54
CA ILE A 30 -4.92 -1.50 -2.74
C ILE A 30 -5.71 -2.80 -3.00
N ALA A 31 -6.63 -2.78 -3.98
CA ALA A 31 -7.50 -3.93 -4.27
C ALA A 31 -6.94 -4.80 -5.40
N ILE A 32 -6.68 -4.16 -6.55
CA ILE A 32 -6.28 -4.83 -7.79
C ILE A 32 -5.29 -3.94 -8.54
N SER A 33 -4.38 -4.54 -9.31
CA SER A 33 -3.47 -3.77 -10.15
C SER A 33 -4.15 -3.35 -11.45
N ASN A 34 -3.86 -2.16 -11.96
CA ASN A 34 -4.40 -1.66 -13.24
C ASN A 34 -4.18 -2.65 -14.39
N ALA A 35 -3.04 -3.34 -14.43
CA ALA A 35 -2.73 -4.37 -15.45
C ALA A 35 -3.68 -5.58 -15.45
N ARG A 36 -4.55 -5.72 -14.44
CA ARG A 36 -5.60 -6.75 -14.41
C ARG A 36 -6.95 -6.23 -14.91
N ILE A 37 -7.14 -4.92 -15.03
CA ILE A 37 -8.36 -4.36 -15.65
C ILE A 37 -8.18 -4.56 -17.16
N VAL A 38 -9.10 -5.31 -17.76
CA VAL A 38 -9.05 -5.67 -19.18
C VAL A 38 -9.76 -4.62 -20.01
N LYS A 39 -10.98 -4.24 -19.61
CA LYS A 39 -11.79 -3.23 -20.28
C LYS A 39 -12.88 -2.66 -19.38
N TYR A 40 -13.41 -1.50 -19.79
CA TYR A 40 -14.57 -0.85 -19.20
C TYR A 40 -15.50 -0.36 -20.32
N GLU A 41 -16.67 -0.98 -20.42
CA GLU A 41 -17.67 -0.74 -21.47
C GLU A 41 -19.06 -0.91 -20.83
N ASP A 42 -20.06 -0.14 -21.28
CA ASP A 42 -21.46 -0.25 -20.83
C ASP A 42 -21.63 -0.27 -19.30
N ASN A 43 -20.89 0.60 -18.60
CA ASN A 43 -20.84 0.65 -17.13
C ASN A 43 -20.39 -0.66 -16.46
N ARG A 44 -19.69 -1.55 -17.17
CA ARG A 44 -19.19 -2.82 -16.65
C ARG A 44 -17.67 -2.87 -16.70
N VAL A 45 -17.07 -3.39 -15.64
CA VAL A 45 -15.61 -3.57 -15.54
C VAL A 45 -15.29 -5.04 -15.69
N THR A 46 -14.46 -5.38 -16.68
CA THR A 46 -13.88 -6.73 -16.83
C THR A 46 -12.46 -6.74 -16.29
N PHE A 47 -12.15 -7.67 -15.39
CA PHE A 47 -10.81 -7.82 -14.82
C PHE A 47 -10.38 -9.27 -14.66
N LYS A 48 -9.06 -9.48 -14.72
CA LYS A 48 -8.40 -10.77 -14.49
C LYS A 48 -8.27 -11.05 -13.00
N PHE A 49 -8.77 -12.20 -12.56
CA PHE A 49 -8.56 -12.72 -11.21
C PHE A 49 -7.93 -14.11 -11.24
N LYS A 50 -7.32 -14.47 -10.11
CA LYS A 50 -6.74 -15.80 -9.91
C LYS A 50 -7.75 -16.64 -9.14
N ASP A 51 -8.22 -17.70 -9.77
CA ASP A 51 -9.15 -18.64 -9.15
C ASP A 51 -8.37 -19.66 -8.33
N TYR A 52 -8.31 -19.45 -7.02
CA TYR A 52 -7.62 -20.35 -6.10
C TYR A 52 -8.34 -21.70 -5.94
N LYS A 53 -9.63 -21.78 -6.26
CA LYS A 53 -10.41 -23.03 -6.20
C LYS A 53 -10.19 -23.88 -7.45
N ASP A 54 -10.02 -23.25 -8.61
CA ASP A 54 -9.72 -23.93 -9.89
C ASP A 54 -8.22 -23.87 -10.21
N ASN A 55 -7.43 -24.60 -9.40
CA ASN A 55 -6.00 -24.80 -9.61
C ASN A 55 -5.22 -23.52 -9.99
N ASN A 56 -5.49 -22.41 -9.30
CA ASN A 56 -4.77 -21.16 -9.49
C ASN A 56 -4.88 -20.55 -10.92
N LYS A 57 -5.87 -20.95 -11.72
CA LYS A 57 -6.04 -20.45 -13.09
C LYS A 57 -6.38 -18.96 -13.11
N LEU A 58 -5.92 -18.27 -14.16
CA LEU A 58 -6.31 -16.90 -14.43
C LEU A 58 -7.61 -16.91 -15.24
N LYS A 59 -8.62 -16.17 -14.77
CA LYS A 59 -9.93 -16.05 -15.39
C LYS A 59 -10.35 -14.59 -15.44
N ASP A 60 -11.27 -14.28 -16.33
CA ASP A 60 -11.85 -12.95 -16.47
C ASP A 60 -13.19 -12.92 -15.71
N MET A 61 -13.45 -11.83 -15.01
CA MET A 61 -14.71 -11.56 -14.32
C MET A 61 -15.21 -10.18 -14.74
N THR A 62 -16.50 -10.11 -15.10
CA THR A 62 -17.17 -8.85 -15.41
C THR A 62 -18.16 -8.53 -14.31
N LEU A 63 -18.05 -7.33 -13.74
CA LEU A 63 -18.99 -6.80 -12.75
C LEU A 63 -19.58 -5.49 -13.25
N ASP A 64 -20.75 -5.14 -12.72
CA ASP A 64 -21.24 -3.76 -12.80
C ASP A 64 -20.22 -2.81 -12.16
N GLY A 65 -20.09 -1.61 -12.72
CA GLY A 65 -19.14 -0.59 -12.28
C GLY A 65 -19.38 -0.16 -10.84
N THR A 66 -20.64 -0.08 -10.42
CA THR A 66 -20.99 0.24 -9.03
C THR A 66 -20.56 -0.87 -8.07
N GLU A 67 -20.77 -2.12 -8.44
CA GLU A 67 -20.37 -3.28 -7.64
C GLU A 67 -18.84 -3.44 -7.60
N PHE A 68 -18.16 -3.19 -8.72
CA PHE A 68 -16.71 -3.14 -8.77
C PHE A 68 -16.17 -2.06 -7.83
N PHE A 69 -16.72 -0.84 -7.90
CA PHE A 69 -16.29 0.28 -7.06
C PHE A 69 -16.55 -0.01 -5.57
N ARG A 70 -17.72 -0.52 -5.22
CA ARG A 70 -18.06 -0.93 -3.85
C ARG A 70 -17.06 -1.95 -3.32
N ARG A 71 -16.72 -2.99 -4.11
CA ARG A 71 -15.69 -3.98 -3.74
C ARG A 71 -14.31 -3.34 -3.59
N TYR A 72 -13.95 -2.44 -4.50
CA TYR A 72 -12.67 -1.73 -4.47
C TYR A 72 -12.53 -0.88 -3.20
N MET A 73 -13.59 -0.18 -2.79
CA MET A 73 -13.60 0.68 -1.61
C MET A 73 -13.34 -0.07 -0.31
N PHE A 74 -13.70 -1.36 -0.19
CA PHE A 74 -13.35 -2.16 1.00
C PHE A 74 -11.84 -2.33 1.22
N HIS A 75 -11.04 -2.11 0.18
CA HIS A 75 -9.58 -2.17 0.30
C HIS A 75 -8.95 -0.82 0.66
N VAL A 76 -9.71 0.27 0.59
CA VAL A 76 -9.26 1.61 0.99
C VAL A 76 -9.40 1.73 2.51
N LEU A 77 -8.28 1.89 3.20
CA LEU A 77 -8.29 2.10 4.65
C LEU A 77 -8.81 3.51 4.96
N LEU A 78 -9.79 3.58 5.86
CA LEU A 78 -10.27 4.84 6.41
C LEU A 78 -9.17 5.53 7.23
N LYS A 79 -9.32 6.84 7.44
CA LYS A 79 -8.42 7.65 8.26
C LYS A 79 -8.28 7.03 9.66
N GLY A 80 -7.04 6.95 10.15
CA GLY A 80 -6.70 6.35 11.45
C GLY A 80 -6.41 4.85 11.41
N PHE A 81 -6.75 4.14 10.32
CA PHE A 81 -6.35 2.75 10.16
C PHE A 81 -4.96 2.64 9.51
N MET A 82 -4.12 1.77 10.06
CA MET A 82 -2.78 1.52 9.55
C MET A 82 -2.72 0.30 8.66
N LYS A 83 -2.18 0.46 7.44
CA LYS A 83 -1.97 -0.64 6.49
C LYS A 83 -0.89 -1.61 6.94
N ILE A 84 0.19 -1.07 7.52
CA ILE A 84 1.30 -1.84 8.08
C ILE A 84 1.26 -1.64 9.59
N ARG A 85 1.14 -2.73 10.33
CA ARG A 85 1.25 -2.70 11.79
C ARG A 85 2.67 -3.09 12.17
N HIS A 86 3.31 -2.22 12.93
CA HIS A 86 4.62 -2.49 13.50
C HIS A 86 4.46 -3.11 14.89
N TYR A 87 5.35 -4.05 15.21
CA TYR A 87 5.39 -4.76 16.48
C TYR A 87 6.79 -4.72 17.08
N GLY A 88 6.89 -5.11 18.36
CA GLY A 88 8.14 -5.10 19.11
C GLY A 88 8.71 -3.69 19.23
N PHE A 89 9.99 -3.54 18.91
CA PHE A 89 10.69 -2.25 19.01
C PHE A 89 10.04 -1.13 18.20
N LEU A 90 9.52 -1.46 17.01
CA LEU A 90 8.86 -0.51 16.11
C LEU A 90 7.37 -0.28 16.42
N GLY A 91 6.81 -0.92 17.46
CA GLY A 91 5.42 -0.72 17.87
C GLY A 91 5.12 0.75 18.18
N ASN A 92 3.88 1.19 17.96
CA ASN A 92 3.53 2.62 18.05
C ASN A 92 3.71 3.21 19.46
N SER A 93 3.38 2.45 20.51
CA SER A 93 3.51 2.89 21.90
C SER A 93 4.98 3.07 22.25
N LYS A 94 5.44 4.26 22.69
CA LYS A 94 6.85 4.51 23.07
C LYS A 94 7.88 4.09 21.99
N LYS A 95 7.52 4.23 20.70
CA LYS A 95 8.42 3.92 19.58
C LYS A 95 9.71 4.73 19.67
N GLU A 96 9.56 6.04 19.88
CA GLU A 96 10.66 7.02 19.97
C GLU A 96 11.68 6.59 21.02
N ASP A 97 11.25 6.35 22.27
CA ASP A 97 12.11 5.93 23.38
C ASP A 97 12.89 4.65 23.07
N ARG A 98 12.21 3.64 22.51
CA ARG A 98 12.86 2.36 22.16
C ARG A 98 13.85 2.50 21.02
N MET A 99 13.52 3.32 20.01
CA MET A 99 14.41 3.55 18.88
C MET A 99 15.66 4.33 19.32
N ALA A 100 15.52 5.29 20.23
CA ALA A 100 16.65 5.98 20.85
C ALA A 100 17.55 4.99 21.61
N ALA A 101 16.98 4.13 22.46
CA ALA A 101 17.74 3.12 23.20
C ALA A 101 18.50 2.16 22.28
N ILE A 102 17.87 1.70 21.18
CA ILE A 102 18.52 0.81 20.21
C ILE A 102 19.67 1.51 19.50
N ARG A 103 19.48 2.75 19.05
CA ARG A 103 20.53 3.53 18.37
C ARG A 103 21.75 3.72 19.25
N THR A 104 21.55 4.02 20.53
CA THR A 104 22.64 4.11 21.52
C THR A 104 23.35 2.76 21.67
N ALA A 105 22.60 1.66 21.77
CA ALA A 105 23.19 0.33 21.92
C ALA A 105 23.94 -0.16 20.66
N THR A 106 23.51 0.24 19.46
CA THR A 106 24.11 -0.16 18.18
C THR A 106 25.05 0.88 17.58
N ASN A 107 25.32 1.98 18.31
CA ASN A 107 26.11 3.12 17.84
C ASN A 107 25.67 3.62 16.45
N THR A 108 24.36 3.65 16.19
CA THR A 108 23.80 4.03 14.89
C THR A 108 23.32 5.48 14.94
N PRO A 109 23.76 6.36 14.02
CA PRO A 109 23.34 7.77 14.02
C PRO A 109 21.86 7.91 13.70
N ASP A 110 21.23 8.98 14.19
CA ASP A 110 19.87 9.31 13.83
C ASP A 110 19.83 9.86 12.39
N PRO A 111 19.08 9.23 11.45
CA PRO A 111 18.91 9.75 10.11
C PRO A 111 18.13 11.09 10.04
N GLY A 112 17.52 11.54 11.14
CA GLY A 112 16.70 12.75 11.16
C GLY A 112 15.31 12.54 10.57
N SER A 113 14.48 13.59 10.62
CA SER A 113 13.13 13.56 10.05
C SER A 113 13.19 13.67 8.53
N LEU A 114 12.46 12.79 7.83
CA LEU A 114 12.22 12.93 6.40
C LEU A 114 10.95 13.76 6.21
N THR A 115 11.08 14.97 5.68
CA THR A 115 9.93 15.77 5.25
C THR A 115 9.39 15.17 3.95
N ILE A 116 8.21 14.55 4.03
CA ILE A 116 7.50 13.96 2.90
C ILE A 116 6.34 14.90 2.58
N ILE A 117 6.40 15.59 1.45
CA ILE A 117 5.32 16.44 0.94
C ILE A 117 4.56 15.62 -0.12
N PRO A 118 3.37 15.07 0.20
CA PRO A 118 2.65 14.16 -0.71
C PRO A 118 2.37 14.79 -2.07
N GLU A 119 2.05 16.09 -2.11
CA GLU A 119 1.74 16.84 -3.32
C GLU A 119 2.92 16.86 -4.28
N GLU A 120 4.14 17.07 -3.78
CA GLU A 120 5.37 17.07 -4.58
C GLU A 120 5.64 15.69 -5.16
N ILE A 121 5.51 14.65 -4.33
CA ILE A 121 5.73 13.26 -4.74
C ILE A 121 4.73 12.86 -5.81
N ILE A 122 3.44 13.10 -5.58
CA ILE A 122 2.38 12.73 -6.53
C ILE A 122 2.53 13.55 -7.81
N SER A 123 2.84 14.85 -7.72
CA SER A 123 3.04 15.69 -8.91
C SER A 123 4.23 15.22 -9.75
N GLY A 124 5.32 14.82 -9.10
CA GLY A 124 6.50 14.23 -9.76
C GLY A 124 6.17 12.90 -10.44
N LEU A 125 5.39 12.03 -9.79
CA LEU A 125 4.99 10.73 -10.33
C LEU A 125 4.05 10.86 -11.54
N ILE A 126 3.10 11.78 -11.48
CA ILE A 126 2.10 12.00 -12.54
C ILE A 126 2.67 12.95 -13.62
N LYS A 127 3.84 13.55 -13.38
CA LYS A 127 4.46 14.61 -14.22
C LYS A 127 3.49 15.76 -14.50
N ARG A 128 2.68 16.09 -13.51
CA ARG A 128 1.65 17.13 -13.57
C ARG A 128 1.38 17.63 -12.16
N ASP A 129 1.19 18.94 -12.01
CA ASP A 129 0.72 19.50 -10.75
C ASP A 129 -0.68 18.98 -10.38
N VAL A 130 -0.75 18.18 -9.33
CA VAL A 130 -2.02 17.60 -8.83
C VAL A 130 -2.83 18.54 -7.98
N THR A 131 -2.27 19.70 -7.62
CA THR A 131 -3.01 20.76 -6.94
C THR A 131 -3.91 21.50 -7.93
N ILE A 132 -3.71 21.36 -9.24
CA ILE A 132 -4.47 22.06 -10.28
C ILE A 132 -5.49 21.13 -10.95
N CYS A 133 -6.76 21.52 -10.91
CA CYS A 133 -7.85 20.78 -11.56
C CYS A 133 -7.64 20.66 -13.07
N ILE A 134 -7.90 19.47 -13.64
CA ILE A 134 -7.82 19.21 -15.09
C ILE A 134 -8.93 19.89 -15.89
N VAL A 135 -10.08 20.14 -15.26
CA VAL A 135 -11.26 20.72 -15.91
C VAL A 135 -11.24 22.24 -15.82
N CYS A 136 -11.21 22.79 -14.59
CA CYS A 136 -11.33 24.24 -14.38
C CYS A 136 -9.99 24.97 -14.20
N ARG A 137 -8.85 24.26 -14.16
CA ARG A 137 -7.49 24.83 -13.95
C ARG A 137 -7.28 25.65 -12.67
N GLN A 138 -8.22 25.60 -11.73
CA GLN A 138 -8.07 26.23 -10.42
C GLN A 138 -7.29 25.32 -9.46
N LYS A 139 -6.60 25.92 -8.47
CA LYS A 139 -6.00 25.17 -7.38
C LYS A 139 -7.10 24.54 -6.51
N ARG A 140 -6.89 23.33 -6.00
CA ARG A 140 -7.83 22.67 -5.09
C ARG A 140 -8.12 23.58 -3.91
N HIS A 141 -9.38 23.98 -3.74
CA HIS A 141 -9.87 24.60 -2.53
C HIS A 141 -9.89 23.55 -1.43
N HIS A 142 -9.03 23.71 -0.42
CA HIS A 142 -8.98 22.82 0.73
C HIS A 142 -10.04 23.24 1.76
N GLN A 143 -11.32 23.25 1.39
CA GLN A 143 -12.42 23.34 2.36
C GLN A 143 -13.31 22.11 2.20
N LEU A 144 -12.97 21.10 2.98
CA LEU A 144 -13.92 20.09 3.43
C LEU A 144 -14.15 20.44 4.90
N GLU A 145 -15.30 21.05 5.18
CA GLU A 145 -15.86 21.11 6.54
C GLU A 145 -16.19 19.69 7.03
#